data_AF-A0A6G1EAD9-F1
#
_entry.id   AF-A0A6G1EAD9-F1
#
_cell.length_a   1.000
_cell.length_b   1.000
_cell.length_c   1.000
_cell.angle_alpha   90.00
_cell.angle_beta   90.00
_cell.angle_gamma   90.00
#
_symmetry.space_group_name_H-M   'P 1'
#
loop_
_entity.id
_entity.type
_entity.pdbx_description
1 polymer ?
#
loop_
_entity_poly.entity_id
_entity_poly.type
_entity_poly.pdbx_seq_one_letter_code
_entity_poly.pdbx_strand_id
1 'polypeptide(L)'
;MNTNQFLSNLPKNRWKVSLLFPWTSPGVVSSRNPHPLPRQARTQLAGFMASNTGKKLIQIDVSSDTVCPWCFVGKKNLEKAMEQSKDKFDFEVRWHPFFLNPNAPKEGIKKSDFYRMKFGPTQFEHATARMTEIFRGLGMEYDMSGLTGSTMDSHRLITLSAHQGYDKQNALVEELFQSYFCQGKFIGDR
;
A
#
# COMPACT_ATOMS: atom_id res chain seq x y z
N MET A 1 1.63 -0.24 -39.44
CA MET A 1 0.25 0.22 -39.21
C MET A 1 0.19 0.82 -37.82
N ASN A 2 -0.27 2.06 -37.75
CA ASN A 2 -0.24 2.94 -36.60
C ASN A 2 -1.56 2.80 -35.83
N THR A 3 -1.52 2.60 -34.51
CA THR A 3 -2.72 2.55 -33.65
C THR A 3 -2.54 3.51 -32.48
N ASN A 4 -2.47 4.78 -32.80
CA ASN A 4 -2.60 5.90 -31.87
C ASN A 4 -4.04 6.42 -31.97
N GLN A 5 -5.00 5.72 -31.36
CA GLN A 5 -6.36 6.27 -31.23
C GLN A 5 -7.21 5.53 -30.19
N PHE A 6 -6.91 5.69 -28.91
CA PHE A 6 -7.92 5.57 -27.85
C PHE A 6 -7.41 6.34 -26.63
N LEU A 7 -8.31 7.02 -25.91
CA LEU A 7 -8.10 7.89 -24.73
C LEU A 7 -8.10 9.41 -24.95
N SER A 8 -8.84 9.89 -25.94
CA SER A 8 -9.52 11.19 -25.82
C SER A 8 -10.84 10.98 -25.06
N ASN A 9 -10.79 10.86 -23.73
CA ASN A 9 -11.93 11.07 -22.81
C ASN A 9 -11.52 10.78 -21.36
N LEU A 10 -10.78 11.71 -20.74
CA LEU A 10 -10.59 11.72 -19.28
C LEU A 10 -11.07 13.06 -18.70
N PRO A 11 -11.84 13.04 -17.59
CA PRO A 11 -12.49 14.21 -17.00
C PRO A 11 -11.49 15.22 -16.43
N LYS A 12 -11.83 16.49 -16.66
CA LYS A 12 -11.04 17.71 -16.45
C LYS A 12 -10.95 18.11 -14.96
N ASN A 13 -10.31 17.31 -14.11
CA ASN A 13 -9.94 17.76 -12.77
C ASN A 13 -8.43 17.96 -12.67
N ARG A 14 -7.93 18.96 -13.42
CA ARG A 14 -6.55 19.45 -13.37
C ARG A 14 -6.59 20.89 -12.86
N TRP A 15 -6.16 21.09 -11.62
CA TRP A 15 -6.04 22.42 -11.02
C TRP A 15 -4.90 23.18 -11.74
N LYS A 16 -5.25 24.26 -12.43
CA LYS A 16 -4.30 25.29 -12.89
C LYS A 16 -4.03 26.24 -11.73
N VAL A 17 -2.76 26.44 -11.39
CA VAL A 17 -2.32 27.53 -10.52
C VAL A 17 -2.14 28.77 -11.39
N SER A 18 -3.01 29.77 -11.20
CA SER A 18 -2.80 31.12 -11.74
C SER A 18 -2.33 32.02 -10.61
N LEU A 19 -1.07 32.42 -10.68
CA LEU A 19 -0.50 33.51 -9.89
C LEU A 19 -0.90 34.84 -10.56
N LEU A 20 -1.70 35.65 -9.88
CA LEU A 20 -1.89 37.06 -10.22
C LEU A 20 -1.83 37.88 -8.93
N PHE A 21 -0.68 38.52 -8.73
CA PHE A 21 -0.54 39.72 -7.91
C PHE A 21 -1.32 40.87 -8.56
N PRO A 22 -1.83 41.81 -7.76
CA PRO A 22 -1.49 43.19 -8.06
C PRO A 22 -0.99 43.93 -6.82
N TRP A 23 0.14 44.59 -7.04
CA TRP A 23 0.80 45.56 -6.18
C TRP A 23 0.21 46.93 -6.53
N THR A 24 -0.37 47.64 -5.56
CA THR A 24 -0.64 49.08 -5.67
C THR A 24 -0.29 49.77 -4.35
N SER A 25 0.49 50.84 -4.47
CA SER A 25 0.76 51.92 -3.50
C SER A 25 0.70 53.24 -4.30
N PRO A 26 0.72 54.45 -3.72
CA PRO A 26 0.43 54.90 -2.35
C PRO A 26 -0.62 56.05 -2.30
N GLY A 27 -1.06 56.46 -1.11
CA GLY A 27 -1.88 57.66 -0.93
C GLY A 27 -1.77 58.22 0.50
N VAL A 28 -1.49 59.52 0.60
CA VAL A 28 -0.97 60.26 1.76
C VAL A 28 -2.06 60.89 2.64
N VAL A 29 -1.83 60.81 3.96
CA VAL A 29 -2.11 61.73 5.10
C VAL A 29 -3.44 62.50 5.16
N SER A 30 -4.15 62.34 6.29
CA SER A 30 -4.61 63.48 7.11
C SER A 30 -4.96 63.05 8.53
N SER A 31 -4.53 63.88 9.48
CA SER A 31 -4.55 63.68 10.92
C SER A 31 -5.93 63.93 11.53
N ARG A 32 -6.25 63.14 12.57
CA ARG A 32 -6.80 63.57 13.87
C ARG A 32 -7.18 62.35 14.71
N ASN A 33 -6.68 62.32 15.95
CA ASN A 33 -7.07 61.41 17.03
C ASN A 33 -7.05 62.24 18.33
N PRO A 34 -7.72 61.83 19.41
CA PRO A 34 -9.05 61.23 19.49
C PRO A 34 -9.90 61.81 20.65
N HIS A 35 -11.22 61.65 20.61
CA HIS A 35 -12.06 61.68 21.82
C HIS A 35 -12.25 60.25 22.34
N PRO A 36 -12.08 59.97 23.64
CA PRO A 36 -12.28 58.64 24.19
C PRO A 36 -13.77 58.37 24.44
N LEU A 37 -14.27 57.25 23.92
CA LEU A 37 -15.55 56.66 24.30
C LEU A 37 -15.31 55.39 25.14
N PRO A 38 -16.24 55.04 26.04
CA PRO A 38 -16.01 54.08 27.11
C PRO A 38 -15.83 52.64 26.61
N ARG A 39 -14.91 51.96 27.28
CA ARG A 39 -14.46 50.59 27.05
C ARG A 39 -15.54 49.59 27.48
N GLN A 40 -16.46 49.26 26.57
CA GLN A 40 -17.29 48.07 26.73
C GLN A 40 -16.50 46.83 26.30
N ALA A 41 -16.38 45.88 27.23
CA ALA A 41 -15.67 44.63 27.07
C ALA A 41 -16.25 43.82 25.90
N ARG A 42 -15.52 43.80 24.78
CA ARG A 42 -15.67 42.76 23.76
C ARG A 42 -15.04 41.50 24.34
N THR A 43 -15.87 40.64 24.93
CA THR A 43 -15.51 39.24 25.11
C THR A 43 -15.30 38.65 23.72
N GLN A 44 -14.04 38.56 23.29
CA GLN A 44 -13.65 37.74 22.16
C GLN A 44 -13.97 36.29 22.54
N LEU A 45 -15.09 35.78 22.03
CA LEU A 45 -15.22 34.36 21.77
C LEU A 45 -14.13 34.03 20.75
N ALA A 46 -12.97 33.61 21.25
CA ALA A 46 -11.97 32.92 20.46
C ALA A 46 -12.64 31.64 19.96
N GLY A 47 -13.22 31.72 18.75
CA GLY A 47 -13.66 30.57 18.01
C GLY A 47 -12.45 29.67 17.83
N PHE A 48 -12.45 28.54 18.55
CA PHE A 48 -11.55 27.44 18.31
C PHE A 48 -11.83 26.96 16.88
N MET A 49 -11.10 27.51 15.91
CA MET A 49 -11.07 26.95 14.57
C MET A 49 -10.33 25.62 14.70
N ALA A 50 -11.09 24.58 15.05
CA ALA A 50 -10.66 23.21 14.82
C ALA A 50 -10.45 23.09 13.32
N SER A 51 -9.20 23.20 12.89
CA SER A 51 -8.80 22.85 11.54
C SER A 51 -9.22 21.40 11.34
N ASN A 52 -10.22 21.17 10.51
CA ASN A 52 -10.63 19.84 10.11
C ASN A 52 -9.54 19.27 9.20
N THR A 53 -8.43 18.83 9.79
CA THR A 53 -7.30 18.21 9.07
C THR A 53 -7.39 16.71 9.24
N GLY A 54 -8.52 16.13 8.85
CA GLY A 54 -8.58 14.69 8.58
C GLY A 54 -7.68 14.39 7.39
N LYS A 55 -6.80 13.39 7.51
CA LYS A 55 -5.98 12.94 6.39
C LYS A 55 -6.89 12.39 5.29
N LYS A 56 -6.46 12.49 4.04
CA LYS A 56 -7.22 11.92 2.92
C LYS A 56 -7.05 10.39 2.95
N LEU A 57 -8.16 9.65 2.93
CA LEU A 57 -8.15 8.20 2.79
C LEU A 57 -7.80 7.78 1.34
N ILE A 58 -6.84 6.87 1.20
CA ILE A 58 -6.48 6.21 -0.05
C ILE A 58 -6.81 4.72 0.09
N GLN A 59 -7.67 4.24 -0.81
CA GLN A 59 -7.95 2.81 -0.96
C GLN A 59 -6.98 2.18 -1.96
N ILE A 60 -6.43 1.03 -1.61
CA ILE A 60 -5.43 0.31 -2.41
C ILE A 60 -5.88 -1.14 -2.55
N ASP A 61 -6.23 -1.52 -3.77
CA ASP A 61 -6.58 -2.90 -4.11
C ASP A 61 -5.34 -3.64 -4.62
N VAL A 62 -4.99 -4.75 -3.98
CA VAL A 62 -3.80 -5.55 -4.28
C VAL A 62 -4.22 -6.96 -4.67
N SER A 63 -3.98 -7.35 -5.92
CA SER A 63 -4.10 -8.73 -6.36
C SER A 63 -2.82 -9.50 -6.02
N SER A 64 -2.95 -10.61 -5.28
CA SER A 64 -1.79 -11.31 -4.74
C SER A 64 -2.00 -12.81 -4.67
N ASP A 65 -0.90 -13.58 -4.75
CA ASP A 65 -0.87 -15.01 -4.44
C ASP A 65 0.07 -15.26 -3.26
N THR A 66 -0.34 -16.13 -2.33
CA THR A 66 0.38 -16.39 -1.06
C THR A 66 1.72 -17.11 -1.27
N VAL A 67 1.92 -17.72 -2.45
CA VAL A 67 3.18 -18.38 -2.85
C VAL A 67 4.02 -17.54 -3.82
N CYS A 68 3.67 -16.28 -4.05
CA CYS A 68 4.43 -15.37 -4.92
C CYS A 68 5.46 -14.55 -4.12
N PRO A 69 6.79 -14.77 -4.28
CA PRO A 69 7.79 -14.04 -3.51
C PRO A 69 7.79 -12.54 -3.81
N TRP A 70 7.46 -12.15 -5.05
CA TRP A 70 7.36 -10.76 -5.45
C TRP A 70 6.15 -10.04 -4.84
N CYS A 71 5.06 -10.75 -4.54
CA CYS A 71 3.95 -10.17 -3.80
C CYS A 71 4.38 -9.78 -2.39
N PHE A 72 5.21 -10.61 -1.73
CA PHE A 72 5.69 -10.30 -0.40
C PHE A 72 6.66 -9.10 -0.40
N VAL A 73 7.61 -9.07 -1.34
CA VAL A 73 8.48 -7.90 -1.55
C VAL A 73 7.66 -6.64 -1.85
N GLY A 74 6.62 -6.77 -2.69
CA GLY A 74 5.69 -5.69 -3.01
C GLY A 74 4.98 -5.16 -1.77
N LYS A 75 4.51 -6.04 -0.88
CA LYS A 75 3.92 -5.68 0.40
C LYS A 75 4.88 -4.84 1.25
N LYS A 76 6.13 -5.30 1.43
CA LYS A 76 7.14 -4.55 2.21
C LYS A 76 7.45 -3.18 1.63
N ASN A 77 7.51 -3.07 0.31
CA ASN A 77 7.71 -1.79 -0.36
C ASN A 77 6.49 -0.86 -0.19
N LEU A 78 5.27 -1.42 -0.28
CA LEU A 78 4.04 -0.66 -0.06
C LEU A 78 3.96 -0.13 1.38
N GLU A 79 4.26 -0.96 2.37
CA GLU A 79 4.31 -0.55 3.79
C GLU A 79 5.31 0.57 4.02
N LYS A 80 6.51 0.47 3.43
CA LYS A 80 7.52 1.54 3.50
C LYS A 80 7.02 2.85 2.89
N ALA A 81 6.33 2.80 1.75
CA ALA A 81 5.79 3.98 1.09
C ALA A 81 4.62 4.61 1.90
N MET A 82 3.76 3.78 2.49
CA MET A 82 2.68 4.22 3.38
C MET A 82 3.24 4.89 4.63
N GLU A 83 4.23 4.29 5.27
CA GLU A 83 4.89 4.83 6.46
C GLU A 83 5.53 6.21 6.18
N GLN A 84 6.21 6.36 5.03
CA GLN A 84 6.81 7.62 4.60
C GLN A 84 5.80 8.75 4.33
N SER A 85 4.52 8.41 4.14
CA SER A 85 3.45 9.36 3.81
C SER A 85 2.32 9.39 4.82
N LYS A 86 2.51 8.73 5.98
CA LYS A 86 1.49 8.57 7.02
C LYS A 86 0.97 9.88 7.56
N ASP A 87 1.73 10.97 7.54
CA ASP A 87 1.28 12.28 8.03
C ASP A 87 0.28 12.97 7.09
N LYS A 88 0.18 12.51 5.83
CA LYS A 88 -0.64 13.13 4.78
C LYS A 88 -1.88 12.31 4.43
N PHE A 89 -1.78 10.98 4.52
CA PHE A 89 -2.81 10.06 4.06
C PHE A 89 -3.12 9.01 5.10
N ASP A 90 -4.38 8.60 5.14
CA ASP A 90 -4.80 7.34 5.73
C ASP A 90 -4.93 6.31 4.62
N PHE A 91 -4.73 5.03 4.95
CA PHE A 91 -4.70 3.96 3.96
C PHE A 91 -5.64 2.83 4.36
N GLU A 92 -6.34 2.30 3.37
CA GLU A 92 -7.10 1.06 3.46
C GLU A 92 -6.62 0.12 2.36
N VAL A 93 -5.96 -0.97 2.74
CA VAL A 93 -5.40 -1.96 1.80
C VAL A 93 -6.33 -3.16 1.74
N ARG A 94 -6.77 -3.51 0.53
CA ARG A 94 -7.66 -4.63 0.27
C ARG A 94 -6.93 -5.68 -0.54
N TRP A 95 -6.90 -6.90 -0.03
CA TRP A 95 -6.21 -8.01 -0.67
C TRP A 95 -7.19 -8.89 -1.43
N HIS A 96 -6.91 -9.08 -2.72
CA HIS A 96 -7.71 -9.86 -3.65
C HIS A 96 -6.95 -11.10 -4.11
N PRO A 97 -7.61 -12.25 -4.19
CA PRO A 97 -6.96 -13.50 -4.55
C PRO A 97 -6.51 -13.50 -6.02
N PHE A 98 -5.30 -13.97 -6.26
CA PHE A 98 -4.79 -14.32 -7.58
C PHE A 98 -4.17 -15.71 -7.52
N PHE A 99 -4.37 -16.53 -8.54
CA PHE A 99 -3.87 -17.90 -8.59
C PHE A 99 -2.77 -18.01 -9.65
N LEU A 100 -1.50 -18.16 -9.22
CA LEU A 100 -0.38 -18.45 -10.13
C LEU A 100 -0.48 -19.84 -10.74
N ASN A 101 -1.02 -20.80 -9.98
CA ASN A 101 -1.30 -22.15 -10.46
C ASN A 101 -2.63 -22.66 -9.89
N PRO A 102 -3.75 -22.46 -10.62
CA PRO A 102 -5.07 -22.96 -10.21
C PRO A 102 -5.15 -24.48 -10.06
N ASN A 103 -4.25 -25.22 -10.73
CA ASN A 103 -4.23 -26.68 -10.78
C ASN A 103 -3.20 -27.30 -9.83
N ALA A 104 -2.66 -26.54 -8.88
CA ALA A 104 -1.68 -27.05 -7.92
C ALA A 104 -2.31 -28.12 -6.99
N PRO A 105 -1.57 -29.19 -6.64
CA PRO A 105 -2.08 -30.26 -5.79
C PRO A 105 -2.34 -29.78 -4.36
N LYS A 106 -3.31 -30.40 -3.66
CA LYS A 106 -3.70 -29.99 -2.29
C LYS A 106 -2.74 -30.54 -1.24
N GLU A 107 -2.30 -31.76 -1.44
CA GLU A 107 -1.33 -32.53 -0.67
C GLU A 107 0.07 -31.90 -0.67
N GLY A 108 0.32 -30.96 -1.58
CA GLY A 108 1.58 -30.25 -1.68
C GLY A 108 2.71 -31.09 -2.27
N ILE A 109 3.75 -30.41 -2.73
CA ILE A 109 4.95 -30.99 -3.32
C ILE A 109 6.16 -30.20 -2.83
N LYS A 110 7.35 -30.83 -2.79
CA LYS A 110 8.57 -30.16 -2.33
C LYS A 110 8.83 -28.89 -3.14
N LYS A 111 8.96 -27.77 -2.43
CA LYS A 111 9.05 -26.43 -3.01
C LYS A 111 10.26 -26.31 -3.97
N SER A 112 11.44 -26.73 -3.50
CA SER A 112 12.67 -26.76 -4.31
C SER A 112 12.52 -27.56 -5.60
N ASP A 113 11.93 -28.75 -5.50
CA ASP A 113 11.83 -29.69 -6.62
C ASP A 113 10.84 -29.15 -7.67
N PHE A 114 9.71 -28.60 -7.21
CA PHE A 114 8.73 -27.97 -8.08
C PHE A 114 9.33 -26.82 -8.88
N TYR A 115 10.01 -25.88 -8.22
CA TYR A 115 10.56 -24.71 -8.92
C TYR A 115 11.79 -25.04 -9.77
N ARG A 116 12.60 -26.02 -9.35
CA ARG A 116 13.69 -26.57 -10.17
C ARG A 116 13.16 -27.21 -11.46
N MET A 117 12.07 -27.96 -11.37
CA MET A 117 11.39 -28.52 -12.54
C MET A 117 10.77 -27.42 -13.42
N LYS A 118 10.12 -26.42 -12.81
CA LYS A 118 9.41 -25.34 -13.52
C LYS A 118 10.35 -24.43 -14.31
N PHE A 119 11.50 -24.06 -13.75
CA PHE A 119 12.41 -23.07 -14.34
C PHE A 119 13.69 -23.67 -14.91
N GLY A 120 14.00 -24.93 -14.59
CA GLY A 120 15.30 -25.54 -14.83
C GLY A 120 16.32 -25.20 -13.72
N PRO A 121 17.32 -26.07 -13.50
CA PRO A 121 18.21 -25.98 -12.33
C PRO A 121 19.01 -24.68 -12.28
N THR A 122 19.65 -24.28 -13.38
CA THR A 122 20.48 -23.06 -13.40
C THR A 122 19.67 -21.80 -13.07
N GLN A 123 18.50 -21.65 -13.70
CA GLN A 123 17.65 -20.47 -13.47
C GLN A 123 17.04 -20.48 -12.07
N PHE A 124 16.69 -21.66 -11.55
CA PHE A 124 16.23 -21.81 -10.18
C PHE A 124 17.28 -21.38 -9.15
N GLU A 125 18.55 -21.80 -9.29
CA GLU A 125 19.62 -21.41 -8.37
C GLU A 125 19.89 -19.90 -8.43
N HIS A 126 19.95 -19.31 -9.64
CA HIS A 126 20.11 -17.86 -9.81
C HIS A 126 18.96 -17.06 -9.21
N ALA A 127 17.71 -17.48 -9.46
CA ALA A 127 16.53 -16.83 -8.92
C ALA A 127 16.48 -16.94 -7.39
N THR A 128 16.83 -18.11 -6.84
CA THR A 128 16.88 -18.34 -5.39
C THR A 128 17.93 -17.46 -4.74
N ALA A 129 19.17 -17.45 -5.25
CA ALA A 129 20.24 -16.60 -4.73
C ALA A 129 19.86 -15.11 -4.74
N ARG A 130 19.24 -14.63 -5.83
CA ARG A 130 18.75 -13.26 -5.93
C ARG A 130 17.65 -12.96 -4.90
N MET A 131 16.70 -13.87 -4.72
CA MET A 131 15.61 -13.69 -3.75
C MET A 131 16.13 -13.70 -2.32
N THR A 132 17.09 -14.57 -2.00
CA THR A 132 17.77 -14.58 -0.70
C THR A 132 18.41 -13.22 -0.39
N GLU A 133 19.10 -12.62 -1.37
CA GLU A 133 19.69 -11.29 -1.19
C GLU A 133 18.62 -10.21 -0.92
N ILE A 134 17.52 -10.24 -1.67
CA ILE A 134 16.42 -9.28 -1.51
C ILE A 134 15.79 -9.41 -0.12
N PHE A 135 15.50 -10.64 0.34
CA PHE A 135 14.94 -10.88 1.66
C PHE A 135 15.88 -10.45 2.76
N ARG A 136 17.19 -10.73 2.61
CA ARG A 136 18.22 -10.26 3.55
C ARG A 136 18.23 -8.74 3.66
N GLY A 137 18.11 -8.03 2.53
CA GLY A 137 17.97 -6.56 2.51
C GLY A 137 16.70 -6.03 3.19
N LEU A 138 15.69 -6.88 3.37
CA LEU A 138 14.48 -6.60 4.14
C LEU A 138 14.55 -7.10 5.59
N GLY A 139 15.69 -7.64 6.03
CA GLY A 139 15.87 -8.19 7.38
C GLY A 139 15.19 -9.55 7.59
N MET A 140 14.94 -10.30 6.52
CA MET A 140 14.27 -11.61 6.54
C MET A 140 15.18 -12.68 5.94
N GLU A 141 15.00 -13.94 6.36
CA GLU A 141 15.64 -15.09 5.72
C GLU A 141 14.69 -15.73 4.70
N TYR A 142 15.23 -16.14 3.55
CA TYR A 142 14.44 -16.78 2.49
C TYR A 142 14.59 -18.31 2.57
N ASP A 143 13.49 -18.98 2.91
CA ASP A 143 13.41 -20.41 3.13
C ASP A 143 12.72 -21.15 1.96
N MET A 144 13.52 -21.94 1.25
CA MET A 144 13.07 -22.80 0.15
C MET A 144 12.73 -24.23 0.57
N SER A 145 12.78 -24.53 1.87
CA SER A 145 12.33 -25.80 2.45
C SER A 145 10.79 -25.92 2.43
N GLY A 146 10.31 -27.10 2.82
CA GLY A 146 8.89 -27.38 2.93
C GLY A 146 8.17 -27.62 1.60
N LEU A 147 6.85 -27.41 1.61
CA LEU A 147 5.96 -27.76 0.51
C LEU A 147 5.37 -26.50 -0.15
N THR A 148 5.02 -26.64 -1.42
CA THR A 148 4.19 -25.71 -2.20
C THR A 148 3.02 -26.46 -2.81
N GLY A 149 1.91 -25.77 -3.09
CA GLY A 149 0.68 -26.43 -3.52
C GLY A 149 -0.46 -25.44 -3.72
N SER A 150 -1.69 -25.94 -3.64
CA SER A 150 -2.91 -25.14 -3.82
C SER A 150 -2.98 -23.98 -2.82
N THR A 151 -3.18 -22.76 -3.32
CA THR A 151 -3.36 -21.55 -2.49
C THR A 151 -4.83 -21.25 -2.17
N MET A 152 -5.75 -22.10 -2.59
CA MET A 152 -7.19 -21.91 -2.46
C MET A 152 -7.64 -21.65 -1.02
N ASP A 153 -7.23 -22.50 -0.07
CA ASP A 153 -7.68 -22.36 1.32
C ASP A 153 -7.05 -21.12 1.98
N SER A 154 -5.79 -20.77 1.66
CA SER A 154 -5.18 -19.52 2.11
C SER A 154 -5.90 -18.27 1.58
N HIS A 155 -6.35 -18.30 0.31
CA HIS A 155 -7.13 -17.22 -0.29
C HIS A 155 -8.51 -17.08 0.33
N ARG A 156 -9.18 -18.20 0.61
CA ARG A 156 -10.47 -18.19 1.32
C ARG A 156 -10.34 -17.57 2.71
N LEU A 157 -9.25 -17.87 3.42
CA LEU A 157 -8.98 -17.29 4.73
C LEU A 157 -8.73 -15.77 4.64
N ILE A 158 -7.97 -15.30 3.64
CA ILE A 158 -7.75 -13.87 3.37
C ILE A 158 -9.06 -13.16 3.03
N THR A 159 -9.94 -13.78 2.23
CA THR A 159 -11.26 -13.19 1.95
C THR A 159 -12.13 -13.13 3.20
N LEU A 160 -12.12 -14.19 4.02
CA LEU A 160 -12.91 -14.24 5.26
C LEU A 160 -12.45 -13.19 6.29
N SER A 161 -11.14 -12.95 6.41
CA SER A 161 -10.59 -12.00 7.39
C SER A 161 -10.98 -10.55 7.11
N ALA A 162 -11.31 -10.20 5.87
CA ALA A 162 -11.81 -8.87 5.50
C ALA A 162 -13.09 -8.49 6.27
N HIS A 163 -13.94 -9.46 6.62
CA HIS A 163 -15.14 -9.22 7.43
C HIS A 163 -14.82 -8.76 8.86
N GLN A 164 -13.58 -8.95 9.32
CA GLN A 164 -13.12 -8.55 10.64
C GLN A 164 -12.34 -7.23 10.64
N GLY A 165 -12.08 -6.65 9.46
CA GLY A 165 -11.28 -5.43 9.27
C GLY A 165 -10.15 -5.63 8.25
N TYR A 166 -9.87 -4.61 7.43
CA TYR A 166 -8.80 -4.65 6.43
C TYR A 166 -7.39 -4.62 7.04
N ASP A 167 -7.25 -4.07 8.24
CA ASP A 167 -6.04 -4.16 9.06
C ASP A 167 -5.73 -5.61 9.44
N LYS A 168 -6.74 -6.37 9.87
CA LYS A 168 -6.60 -7.81 10.17
C LYS A 168 -6.35 -8.63 8.92
N GLN A 169 -6.99 -8.27 7.80
CA GLN A 169 -6.69 -8.89 6.51
C GLN A 169 -5.21 -8.68 6.14
N ASN A 170 -4.70 -7.45 6.25
CA ASN A 170 -3.32 -7.12 5.95
C ASN A 170 -2.32 -7.84 6.87
N ALA A 171 -2.65 -7.96 8.17
CA ALA A 171 -1.84 -8.71 9.13
C ALA A 171 -1.82 -10.21 8.81
N LEU A 172 -2.96 -10.82 8.45
CA LEU A 172 -3.01 -12.21 8.03
C LEU A 172 -2.16 -12.48 6.79
N VAL A 173 -2.20 -11.58 5.80
CA VAL A 173 -1.37 -11.71 4.59
C VAL A 173 0.13 -11.68 4.94
N GLU A 174 0.55 -10.84 5.89
CA GLU A 174 1.92 -10.86 6.42
C GLU A 174 2.27 -12.23 7.01
N GLU A 175 1.43 -12.76 7.90
CA GLU A 175 1.67 -14.04 8.58
C GLU A 175 1.75 -15.22 7.60
N LEU A 176 0.89 -15.24 6.58
CA LEU A 176 0.92 -16.25 5.52
C LEU A 176 2.22 -16.18 4.72
N PHE A 177 2.68 -14.96 4.38
CA PHE A 177 3.95 -14.78 3.70
C PHE A 177 5.15 -15.19 4.57
N GLN A 178 5.20 -14.76 5.82
CA GLN A 178 6.25 -15.15 6.77
C GLN A 178 6.29 -16.68 6.95
N SER A 179 5.12 -17.29 7.14
CA SER A 179 4.99 -18.74 7.28
C SER A 179 5.55 -19.50 6.06
N TYR A 180 5.21 -19.06 4.86
CA TYR A 180 5.63 -19.74 3.63
C TYR A 180 7.08 -19.46 3.24
N PHE A 181 7.52 -18.21 3.32
CA PHE A 181 8.82 -17.79 2.79
C PHE A 181 9.94 -17.75 3.81
N CYS A 182 9.64 -17.74 5.11
CA CYS A 182 10.66 -17.63 6.16
C CYS A 182 10.64 -18.80 7.13
N GLN A 183 9.54 -19.57 7.20
CA GLN A 183 9.37 -20.66 8.17
C GLN A 183 9.17 -22.04 7.52
N GLY A 184 9.21 -22.13 6.18
CA GLY A 184 9.06 -23.39 5.46
C GLY A 184 7.68 -24.06 5.62
N LYS A 185 6.67 -23.35 6.16
CA LYS A 185 5.34 -23.91 6.41
C LYS A 185 4.54 -24.04 5.12
N PHE A 186 3.70 -25.08 5.07
CA PHE A 186 2.81 -25.31 3.95
C PHE A 186 1.50 -24.54 4.13
N ILE A 187 1.20 -23.64 3.17
CA ILE A 187 0.01 -22.78 3.21
C ILE A 187 -1.31 -23.51 2.94
N GLY A 188 -1.24 -24.76 2.50
CA GLY A 188 -2.40 -25.62 2.25
C GLY A 188 -2.69 -26.59 3.39
N ASP A 189 -1.93 -26.51 4.49
CA ASP A 189 -2.14 -27.32 5.69
C ASP A 189 -3.43 -26.91 6.41
N ARG A 190 -4.10 -27.87 7.07
CA ARG A 190 -5.45 -27.71 7.64
C ARG A 190 -5.49 -27.97 9.14
#